data_AF-A0A8C2TIA9-F1
#
_entry.id   AF-A0A8C2TIA9-F1
#
_cell.length_a   1.000
_cell.length_b   1.000
_cell.length_c   1.000
_cell.angle_alpha   90.00
_cell.angle_beta   90.00
_cell.angle_gamma   90.00
#
_symmetry.space_group_name_H-M   'P 1'
#
loop_
_entity.id
_entity.type
_entity.pdbx_description
1 polymer ?
#
loop_
_entity_poly.entity_id
_entity_poly.type
_entity_poly.pdbx_seq_one_letter_code
_entity_poly.pdbx_strand_id
1 'polypeptide(L)'
;MEDSEEHRFSSVEEEARYWKELAVKYKQRAENTQEELREFQEGSREYEAELESQLQQTESRNRELLSENNRLRMDLESAKEKFEMQHSEWYRQISALEDDLAQTKAIKDQLQKYIRELEQANDDLERAKRAAIMSLEDFEQRLNQAIERNAFLESELDEKENLLESVQRLKDEARDLRQELAVQQKQEKPKTPMRTGLETERTDTAVQASLSLPSTPSVSRACKINIPTPATFRRGFEDSYCATPLTPAARISALKIMGDLLRKVGALESKLASCRNFVYDQTPDRTKYMKGDVLETRMSPCQPLCDTGLVNHLEFRASRTNIPGPMNHPSQNVVKMLL
;
A
#
# COMPACT_ATOMS: atom_id res chain seq x y z
N MET A 1 -65.66 81.47 -36.34
CA MET A 1 -66.41 82.49 -37.09
C MET A 1 -67.82 81.96 -37.20
N GLU A 2 -68.67 82.34 -36.27
CA GLU A 2 -70.11 82.09 -36.36
C GLU A 2 -70.76 83.48 -36.41
N ASP A 3 -71.53 83.65 -37.47
CA ASP A 3 -72.58 84.62 -37.78
C ASP A 3 -72.67 85.89 -36.93
N SER A 4 -72.29 87.00 -37.57
CA SER A 4 -72.83 88.32 -37.24
C SER A 4 -74.27 88.38 -37.74
N GLU A 5 -75.19 87.75 -37.02
CA GLU A 5 -76.61 87.97 -37.27
C GLU A 5 -76.96 89.42 -36.86
N GLU A 6 -77.38 90.24 -37.82
CA GLU A 6 -77.93 91.57 -37.55
C GLU A 6 -79.23 91.46 -36.77
N HIS A 7 -79.13 91.56 -35.44
CA HIS A 7 -80.27 91.54 -34.55
C HIS A 7 -80.92 92.92 -34.51
N ARG A 8 -82.17 92.99 -34.98
CA ARG A 8 -82.95 94.24 -35.01
C ARG A 8 -83.94 94.24 -33.84
N PHE A 9 -83.69 95.07 -32.83
CA PHE A 9 -84.43 95.09 -31.57
C PHE A 9 -85.70 95.95 -31.65
N SER A 10 -86.78 95.52 -30.99
CA SER A 10 -88.06 96.25 -30.95
C SER A 10 -88.07 97.39 -29.93
N SER A 11 -87.11 97.41 -29.00
CA SER A 11 -86.95 98.39 -27.92
C SER A 11 -85.50 98.41 -27.42
N VAL A 12 -85.05 99.56 -26.90
CA VAL A 12 -83.73 99.72 -26.25
C VAL A 12 -83.58 98.76 -25.06
N GLU A 13 -84.67 98.46 -24.34
CA GLU A 13 -84.69 97.46 -23.27
C GLU A 13 -84.46 96.01 -23.75
N GLU A 14 -84.82 95.67 -24.99
CA GLU A 14 -84.56 94.35 -25.58
C GLU A 14 -83.11 94.22 -26.04
N GLU A 15 -82.58 95.28 -26.65
CA GLU A 15 -81.18 95.36 -27.04
C GLU A 15 -80.24 95.24 -25.82
N ALA A 16 -80.53 96.00 -24.75
CA ALA A 16 -79.77 95.94 -23.51
C ALA A 16 -79.83 94.55 -22.85
N ARG A 17 -81.00 93.87 -22.90
CA ARG A 17 -81.14 92.50 -22.39
C ARG A 17 -80.34 91.50 -23.22
N TYR A 18 -80.42 91.57 -24.54
CA TYR A 18 -79.68 90.68 -25.44
C TYR A 18 -78.18 90.79 -25.23
N TRP A 19 -77.61 92.00 -25.26
CA TRP A 19 -76.16 92.18 -25.06
C TRP A 19 -75.71 91.77 -23.66
N LYS A 20 -76.56 91.98 -22.64
CA LYS A 20 -76.30 91.50 -21.28
C LYS A 20 -76.28 89.97 -21.20
N GLU A 21 -77.25 89.29 -21.81
CA GLU A 21 -77.28 87.82 -21.89
C GLU A 21 -76.09 87.27 -22.69
N LEU A 22 -75.73 87.91 -23.80
CA LEU A 22 -74.59 87.53 -24.63
C LEU A 22 -73.26 87.71 -23.88
N ALA A 23 -73.09 88.82 -23.15
CA ALA A 23 -71.94 89.04 -22.30
C ALA A 23 -71.85 88.01 -21.17
N VAL A 24 -72.98 87.65 -20.55
CA VAL A 24 -73.05 86.57 -19.55
C VAL A 24 -72.66 85.22 -20.17
N LYS A 25 -73.16 84.89 -21.37
CA LYS A 25 -72.78 83.66 -22.09
C LYS A 25 -71.29 83.61 -22.41
N TYR A 26 -70.71 84.69 -22.92
CA TYR A 26 -69.27 84.73 -23.21
C TYR A 26 -68.42 84.69 -21.94
N LYS A 27 -68.84 85.35 -20.87
CA LYS A 27 -68.20 85.25 -19.56
C LYS A 27 -68.21 83.82 -19.06
N GLN A 28 -69.37 83.15 -19.08
CA GLN A 28 -69.50 81.76 -18.68
C GLN A 28 -68.60 80.85 -19.54
N ARG A 29 -68.55 81.08 -20.86
CA ARG A 29 -67.67 80.30 -21.75
C ARG A 29 -66.20 80.52 -21.42
N ALA A 30 -65.78 81.75 -21.14
CA ALA A 30 -64.42 82.06 -20.73
C ALA A 30 -64.06 81.40 -19.39
N GLU A 31 -64.97 81.48 -18.40
CA GLU A 31 -64.83 80.81 -17.10
C GLU A 31 -64.71 79.29 -17.25
N ASN A 32 -65.58 78.66 -18.04
CA ASN A 32 -65.52 77.21 -18.32
C ASN A 32 -64.18 76.84 -18.98
N THR A 33 -63.73 77.55 -20.02
CA THR A 33 -62.45 77.25 -20.67
C THR A 33 -61.25 77.46 -19.75
N GLN A 34 -61.35 78.41 -18.81
CA GLN A 34 -60.32 78.64 -17.80
C GLN A 34 -60.27 77.51 -16.78
N GLU A 35 -61.44 76.98 -16.39
CA GLU A 35 -61.55 75.82 -15.50
C GLU A 35 -61.02 74.55 -16.19
N GLU A 36 -61.43 74.28 -17.43
CA GLU A 36 -60.90 73.18 -18.25
C GLU A 36 -59.36 73.23 -18.38
N LEU A 37 -58.79 74.41 -18.65
CA LEU A 37 -57.35 74.58 -18.71
C LEU A 37 -56.68 74.30 -17.37
N ARG A 38 -57.30 74.72 -16.26
CA ARG A 38 -56.78 74.48 -14.91
C ARG A 38 -56.78 72.99 -14.58
N GLU A 39 -57.89 72.31 -14.85
CA GLU A 39 -58.01 70.86 -14.67
C GLU A 39 -56.97 70.11 -15.52
N PHE A 40 -56.77 70.52 -16.78
CA PHE A 40 -55.74 69.94 -17.63
C PHE A 40 -54.32 70.15 -17.09
N GLN A 41 -54.01 71.35 -16.59
CA GLN A 41 -52.72 71.65 -15.97
C GLN A 41 -52.48 70.87 -14.69
N GLU A 42 -53.52 70.69 -13.88
CA GLU A 42 -53.45 69.89 -12.65
C GLU A 42 -53.26 68.40 -12.98
N GLY A 43 -54.05 67.85 -13.90
CA GLY A 43 -53.91 66.48 -14.37
C GLY A 43 -52.54 66.19 -15.02
N SER A 44 -51.98 67.14 -15.78
CA SER A 44 -50.61 67.02 -16.32
C SER A 44 -49.57 66.94 -15.21
N ARG A 45 -49.69 67.78 -14.17
CA ARG A 45 -48.78 67.76 -13.02
C ARG A 45 -48.87 66.47 -12.23
N GLU A 46 -50.09 65.97 -11.99
CA GLU A 46 -50.29 64.69 -11.30
C GLU A 46 -49.69 63.54 -12.10
N TYR A 47 -49.90 63.51 -13.42
CA TYR A 47 -49.34 62.49 -14.31
C TYR A 47 -47.80 62.55 -14.37
N GLU A 48 -47.22 63.74 -14.44
CA GLU A 48 -45.76 63.93 -14.36
C GLU A 48 -45.20 63.41 -13.03
N ALA A 49 -45.86 63.71 -11.90
CA ALA A 49 -45.47 63.21 -10.59
C ALA A 49 -45.56 61.68 -10.48
N GLU A 50 -46.58 61.06 -11.10
CA GLU A 50 -46.68 59.59 -11.18
C GLU A 50 -45.53 58.97 -12.00
N LEU A 51 -45.18 59.58 -13.14
CA LEU A 51 -44.06 59.13 -13.97
C LEU A 51 -42.72 59.28 -13.23
N GLU A 52 -42.50 60.41 -12.55
CA GLU A 52 -41.30 60.64 -11.75
C GLU A 52 -41.17 59.62 -10.61
N SER A 53 -42.27 59.30 -9.93
CA SER A 53 -42.31 58.26 -8.89
C SER A 53 -41.95 56.88 -9.43
N GLN A 54 -42.49 56.50 -10.59
CA GLN A 54 -42.16 55.23 -11.25
C GLN A 54 -40.70 55.19 -11.71
N LEU A 55 -40.17 56.29 -12.25
CA LEU A 55 -38.77 56.41 -12.63
C LEU A 55 -37.87 56.23 -11.40
N GLN A 56 -38.16 56.95 -10.30
CA GLN A 56 -37.39 56.87 -9.06
C GLN A 56 -37.42 55.46 -8.45
N GLN A 57 -38.57 54.79 -8.49
CA GLN A 57 -38.69 53.40 -8.03
C GLN A 57 -37.82 52.47 -8.90
N THR A 58 -37.86 52.64 -10.22
CA THR A 58 -37.09 51.84 -11.17
C THR A 58 -35.59 52.07 -11.02
N GLU A 59 -35.16 53.31 -10.87
CA GLU A 59 -33.75 53.67 -10.62
C GLU A 59 -33.25 53.13 -9.28
N SER A 60 -34.08 53.17 -8.24
CA SER A 60 -33.73 52.62 -6.93
C SER A 60 -33.58 51.10 -6.99
N ARG A 61 -34.52 50.41 -7.66
CA ARG A 61 -34.42 48.97 -7.91
C ARG A 61 -33.18 48.61 -8.74
N ASN A 62 -32.83 49.42 -9.73
CA ASN A 62 -31.63 49.20 -10.55
C ASN A 62 -30.36 49.35 -9.70
N ARG A 63 -30.28 50.38 -8.85
CA ARG A 63 -29.16 50.55 -7.91
C ARG A 63 -29.02 49.37 -6.95
N GLU A 64 -30.11 48.86 -6.41
CA GLU A 64 -30.11 47.67 -5.54
C GLU A 64 -29.66 46.41 -6.29
N LEU A 65 -30.15 46.19 -7.52
CA LEU A 65 -29.72 45.06 -8.33
C LEU A 65 -28.23 45.15 -8.70
N LEU A 66 -27.71 46.35 -8.96
CA LEU A 66 -26.29 46.56 -9.25
C LEU A 66 -25.41 46.30 -8.02
N SER A 67 -25.82 46.75 -6.83
CA SER A 67 -25.07 46.48 -5.59
C SER A 67 -25.05 45.00 -5.27
N GLU A 68 -26.19 44.32 -5.43
CA GLU A 68 -26.29 42.87 -5.24
C GLU A 68 -25.47 42.10 -6.28
N ASN A 69 -25.47 42.53 -7.55
CA ASN A 69 -24.65 41.90 -8.58
C ASN A 69 -23.16 42.04 -8.27
N ASN A 70 -22.72 43.22 -7.81
CA ASN A 70 -21.34 43.43 -7.40
C ASN A 70 -20.96 42.58 -6.19
N ARG A 71 -21.83 42.47 -5.18
CA ARG A 71 -21.63 41.60 -4.02
C ARG A 71 -21.48 40.14 -4.44
N LEU A 72 -22.40 39.63 -5.27
CA LEU A 72 -22.35 38.25 -5.78
C LEU A 72 -21.10 37.99 -6.63
N ARG A 73 -20.62 38.98 -7.40
CA ARG A 73 -19.35 38.87 -8.13
C ARG A 73 -18.15 38.74 -7.19
N MET A 74 -18.11 39.53 -6.12
CA MET A 74 -17.04 39.44 -5.12
C MET A 74 -17.07 38.10 -4.38
N ASP A 75 -18.27 37.63 -3.99
CA ASP A 75 -18.43 36.33 -3.34
C ASP A 75 -17.99 35.18 -4.26
N LEU A 76 -18.33 35.26 -5.55
CA LEU A 76 -17.92 34.28 -6.56
C LEU A 76 -16.41 34.27 -6.76
N GLU A 77 -15.76 35.43 -6.83
CA GLU A 77 -14.32 35.53 -6.97
C GLU A 77 -13.59 35.01 -5.71
N SER A 78 -14.08 35.35 -4.51
CA SER A 78 -13.54 34.81 -3.27
C SER A 78 -13.68 33.28 -3.18
N ALA A 79 -14.80 32.73 -3.66
CA ALA A 79 -15.01 31.28 -3.69
C ALA A 79 -14.04 30.59 -4.67
N LYS A 80 -13.80 31.19 -5.85
CA LYS A 80 -12.82 30.70 -6.82
C LYS A 80 -11.41 30.72 -6.26
N GLU A 81 -10.98 31.84 -5.68
CA GLU A 81 -9.65 31.98 -5.09
C GLU A 81 -9.41 30.93 -4.00
N LYS A 82 -10.40 30.71 -3.12
CA LYS A 82 -10.34 29.65 -2.10
C LYS A 82 -10.24 28.27 -2.72
N PHE A 83 -11.01 27.99 -3.77
CA PHE A 83 -10.96 26.72 -4.47
C PHE A 83 -9.58 26.49 -5.12
N GLU A 84 -9.04 27.48 -5.81
CA GLU A 84 -7.72 27.41 -6.46
C GLU A 84 -6.59 27.24 -5.43
N MET A 85 -6.64 27.99 -4.32
CA MET A 85 -5.70 27.85 -3.21
C MET A 85 -5.72 26.42 -2.67
N GLN A 86 -6.90 25.91 -2.30
CA GLN A 86 -7.05 24.55 -1.77
C GLN A 86 -6.62 23.51 -2.80
N HIS A 87 -6.99 23.67 -4.06
CA HIS A 87 -6.58 22.78 -5.13
C HIS A 87 -5.04 22.76 -5.27
N SER A 88 -4.37 23.91 -5.24
CA SER A 88 -2.90 23.98 -5.28
C SER A 88 -2.23 23.30 -4.09
N GLU A 89 -2.80 23.46 -2.88
CA GLU A 89 -2.34 22.80 -1.66
C GLU A 89 -2.51 21.28 -1.75
N TRP A 90 -3.68 20.80 -2.19
CA TRP A 90 -3.95 19.39 -2.42
C TRP A 90 -3.01 18.78 -3.45
N TYR A 91 -2.78 19.46 -4.58
CA TYR A 91 -1.83 18.99 -5.58
C TYR A 91 -0.42 18.86 -5.01
N ARG A 92 0.04 19.87 -4.27
CA ARG A 92 1.35 19.83 -3.61
C ARG A 92 1.45 18.68 -2.60
N GLN A 93 0.40 18.43 -1.82
CA GLN A 93 0.36 17.31 -0.87
C GLN A 93 0.40 15.95 -1.59
N ILE A 94 -0.39 15.80 -2.65
CA ILE A 94 -0.39 14.57 -3.47
C ILE A 94 0.99 14.32 -4.05
N SER A 95 1.62 15.32 -4.68
CA SER A 95 2.97 15.17 -5.23
C SER A 95 4.01 14.81 -4.17
N ALA A 96 3.95 15.42 -2.98
CA ALA A 96 4.85 15.05 -1.88
C ALA A 96 4.66 13.59 -1.42
N LEU A 97 3.41 13.13 -1.31
CA LEU A 97 3.10 11.74 -0.95
C LEU A 97 3.52 10.75 -2.05
N GLU A 98 3.43 11.13 -3.33
CA GLU A 98 3.92 10.33 -4.45
C GLU A 98 5.44 10.19 -4.41
N ASP A 99 6.16 11.27 -4.11
CA ASP A 99 7.61 11.27 -3.93
C ASP A 99 8.05 10.39 -2.74
N ASP A 100 7.38 10.51 -1.58
CA ASP A 100 7.65 9.69 -0.39
C ASP A 100 7.37 8.20 -0.66
N LEU A 101 6.31 7.89 -1.41
CA LEU A 101 5.99 6.53 -1.83
C LEU A 101 7.06 5.97 -2.76
N ALA A 102 7.54 6.76 -3.72
CA ALA A 102 8.61 6.38 -4.63
C ALA A 102 9.92 6.13 -3.87
N GLN A 103 10.28 7.02 -2.94
CA GLN A 103 11.45 6.86 -2.07
C GLN A 103 11.36 5.60 -1.22
N THR A 104 10.21 5.35 -0.58
CA THR A 104 10.00 4.16 0.25
C THR A 104 10.13 2.87 -0.56
N LYS A 105 9.60 2.85 -1.79
CA LYS A 105 9.76 1.72 -2.71
C LYS A 105 11.23 1.50 -3.10
N ALA A 106 11.96 2.57 -3.42
CA ALA A 106 13.39 2.48 -3.74
C ALA A 106 14.21 1.94 -2.57
N ILE A 107 13.96 2.41 -1.34
CA ILE A 107 14.63 1.91 -0.13
C ILE A 107 14.31 0.43 0.09
N LYS A 108 13.04 0.04 -0.06
CA LYS A 108 12.63 -1.37 0.06
C LYS A 108 13.38 -2.25 -0.94
N ASP A 109 13.48 -1.83 -2.21
CA ASP A 109 14.16 -2.60 -3.24
C ASP A 109 15.67 -2.71 -2.96
N GLN A 110 16.29 -1.63 -2.46
CA GLN A 110 17.68 -1.65 -2.02
C GLN A 110 17.90 -2.61 -0.84
N LEU A 111 17.03 -2.59 0.17
CA LEU A 111 17.11 -3.51 1.30
C LEU A 111 16.92 -4.97 0.86
N GLN A 112 15.99 -5.24 -0.07
CA GLN A 112 15.84 -6.57 -0.65
C GLN A 112 17.08 -7.04 -1.40
N LYS A 113 17.74 -6.14 -2.14
CA LYS A 113 19.02 -6.45 -2.78
C LYS A 113 20.10 -6.77 -1.74
N TYR A 114 20.20 -5.95 -0.70
CA TYR A 114 21.16 -6.14 0.39
C TYR A 114 20.95 -7.46 1.15
N ILE A 115 19.69 -7.86 1.38
CA ILE A 115 19.37 -9.17 1.98
C ILE A 115 19.95 -10.31 1.13
N ARG A 116 19.75 -10.28 -0.19
CA ARG A 116 20.29 -11.31 -1.10
C ARG A 116 21.82 -11.34 -1.08
N GLU A 117 22.47 -10.18 -1.01
CA GLU A 117 23.93 -10.07 -0.89
C GLU A 117 24.43 -10.68 0.43
N LEU A 118 23.73 -10.45 1.54
CA LEU A 118 24.05 -11.05 2.84
C LEU A 118 23.83 -12.57 2.85
N GLU A 119 22.75 -13.05 2.23
CA GLU A 119 22.48 -14.48 2.06
C GLU A 119 23.61 -15.16 1.28
N GLN A 120 24.05 -14.56 0.17
CA GLN A 120 25.17 -15.07 -0.62
C GLN A 120 26.48 -15.08 0.18
N ALA A 121 26.80 -14.01 0.90
CA ALA A 121 27.99 -13.94 1.73
C ALA A 121 27.97 -15.00 2.86
N ASN A 122 26.79 -15.29 3.41
CA ASN A 122 26.63 -16.33 4.40
C ASN A 122 26.85 -17.73 3.81
N ASP A 123 26.31 -18.02 2.61
CA ASP A 123 26.57 -19.27 1.91
C ASP A 123 28.06 -19.47 1.62
N ASP A 124 28.75 -18.41 1.21
CA ASP A 124 30.20 -18.41 0.97
C ASP A 124 30.98 -18.67 2.26
N LEU A 125 30.57 -18.05 3.37
CA LEU A 125 31.16 -18.27 4.69
C LEU A 125 30.97 -19.72 5.16
N GLU A 126 29.77 -20.30 4.98
CA GLU A 126 29.52 -21.70 5.30
C GLU A 126 30.37 -22.65 4.44
N ARG A 127 30.54 -22.34 3.15
CA ARG A 127 31.42 -23.11 2.26
C ARG A 127 32.87 -23.05 2.74
N ALA A 128 33.37 -21.86 3.09
CA ALA A 128 34.71 -21.69 3.64
C ALA A 128 34.89 -22.44 4.96
N LYS A 129 33.88 -22.41 5.84
CA LYS A 129 33.86 -23.18 7.09
C LYS A 129 33.96 -24.68 6.83
N ARG A 130 33.18 -25.23 5.89
CA ARG A 130 33.25 -26.66 5.53
C ARG A 130 34.64 -27.04 5.00
N ALA A 131 35.22 -26.22 4.13
CA ALA A 131 36.57 -26.45 3.61
C ALA A 131 37.64 -26.40 4.73
N ALA A 132 37.52 -25.46 5.66
CA ALA A 132 38.43 -25.36 6.81
C ALA A 132 38.33 -26.58 7.72
N ILE A 133 37.12 -27.07 8.02
CA ILE A 133 36.91 -28.29 8.81
C ILE A 133 37.55 -29.49 8.13
N MET A 134 37.30 -29.70 6.83
CA MET A 134 37.92 -30.79 6.08
C MET A 134 39.46 -30.71 6.11
N SER A 135 40.02 -29.51 5.94
CA SER A 135 41.48 -29.33 6.01
C SER A 135 42.05 -29.61 7.40
N LEU A 136 41.30 -29.35 8.47
CA LEU A 136 41.70 -29.69 9.84
C LEU A 136 41.63 -31.19 10.07
N GLU A 137 40.54 -31.84 9.65
CA GLU A 137 40.37 -33.30 9.73
C GLU A 137 41.49 -34.04 8.97
N ASP A 138 41.86 -33.56 7.78
CA ASP A 138 42.99 -34.11 7.00
C ASP A 138 44.32 -33.98 7.76
N PHE A 139 44.53 -32.86 8.47
CA PHE A 139 45.74 -32.64 9.26
C PHE A 139 45.76 -33.55 10.51
N GLU A 140 44.63 -33.68 11.19
CA GLU A 140 44.45 -34.59 12.33
C GLU A 140 44.74 -36.03 11.93
N GLN A 141 44.23 -36.50 10.78
CA GLN A 141 44.53 -37.84 10.27
C GLN A 141 46.03 -38.04 10.01
N ARG A 142 46.70 -37.06 9.39
CA ARG A 142 48.15 -37.14 9.13
C ARG A 142 48.95 -37.18 10.43
N LEU A 143 48.57 -36.38 11.42
CA LEU A 143 49.19 -36.41 12.75
C LEU A 143 48.99 -37.75 13.43
N ASN A 144 47.79 -38.31 13.42
CA ASN A 144 47.51 -39.62 14.00
C ASN A 144 48.35 -40.72 13.34
N GLN A 145 48.45 -40.74 12.01
CA GLN A 145 49.32 -41.68 11.32
C GLN A 145 50.81 -41.48 11.65
N ALA A 146 51.25 -40.25 11.92
CA ALA A 146 52.62 -39.98 12.36
C ALA A 146 52.85 -40.48 13.80
N ILE A 147 51.86 -40.33 14.69
CA ILE A 147 51.89 -40.88 16.05
C ILE A 147 51.96 -42.41 16.00
N GLU A 148 51.11 -43.07 15.21
CA GLU A 148 51.12 -44.53 15.04
C GLU A 148 52.48 -45.05 14.55
N ARG A 149 53.09 -44.36 13.56
CA ARG A 149 54.43 -44.70 13.09
C ARG A 149 55.50 -44.51 14.16
N ASN A 150 55.43 -43.45 14.96
CA ASN A 150 56.38 -43.24 16.06
C ASN A 150 56.23 -44.32 17.13
N ALA A 151 55.01 -44.68 17.53
CA ALA A 151 54.77 -45.75 18.49
C ALA A 151 55.30 -47.11 17.99
N PHE A 152 55.15 -47.40 16.69
CA PHE A 152 55.74 -48.59 16.08
C PHE A 152 57.27 -48.56 16.16
N LEU A 153 57.91 -47.44 15.80
CA LEU A 153 59.35 -47.28 15.90
C LEU A 153 59.87 -47.38 17.35
N GLU A 154 59.13 -46.83 18.32
CA GLU A 154 59.43 -46.98 19.75
C GLU A 154 59.45 -48.46 20.15
N SER A 155 58.45 -49.24 19.72
CA SER A 155 58.42 -50.69 20.00
C SER A 155 59.58 -51.46 19.34
N GLU A 156 59.99 -51.10 18.12
CA GLU A 156 61.17 -51.70 17.47
C GLU A 156 62.46 -51.37 18.23
N LEU A 157 62.56 -50.17 18.81
CA LEU A 157 63.68 -49.79 19.66
C LEU A 157 63.68 -50.56 20.99
N ASP A 158 62.53 -50.75 21.61
CA ASP A 158 62.38 -51.55 22.84
C ASP A 158 62.75 -53.03 22.60
N GLU A 159 62.31 -53.62 21.49
CA GLU A 159 62.71 -54.99 21.10
C GLU A 159 64.23 -55.10 20.90
N LYS A 160 64.83 -54.10 20.25
CA LYS A 160 66.28 -54.02 20.08
C LYS A 160 66.99 -53.92 21.43
N GLU A 161 66.49 -53.13 22.37
CA GLU A 161 67.04 -53.03 23.72
C GLU A 161 66.95 -54.36 24.48
N ASN A 162 65.79 -55.03 24.43
CA ASN A 162 65.60 -56.36 25.04
C ASN A 162 66.57 -57.41 24.47
N LEU A 163 66.82 -57.38 23.17
CA LEU A 163 67.81 -58.26 22.53
C LEU A 163 69.24 -57.93 22.97
N LEU A 164 69.58 -56.65 23.10
CA LEU A 164 70.87 -56.23 23.63
C LEU A 164 71.08 -56.71 25.06
N GLU A 165 70.07 -56.58 25.93
CA GLU A 165 70.10 -57.15 27.28
C GLU A 165 70.30 -58.67 27.27
N SER A 166 69.55 -59.39 26.43
CA SER A 166 69.63 -60.84 26.34
C SER A 166 71.01 -61.31 25.85
N VAL A 167 71.57 -60.62 24.85
CA VAL A 167 72.93 -60.86 24.38
C VAL A 167 73.95 -60.57 25.49
N GLN A 168 73.73 -59.52 26.29
CA GLN A 168 74.60 -59.19 27.40
C GLN A 168 74.57 -60.27 28.49
N ARG A 169 73.38 -60.74 28.88
CA ARG A 169 73.21 -61.85 29.82
C ARG A 169 73.91 -63.13 29.33
N LEU A 170 73.68 -63.52 28.08
CA LEU A 170 74.35 -64.69 27.48
C LEU A 170 75.87 -64.54 27.41
N LYS A 171 76.39 -63.33 27.19
CA LYS A 171 77.83 -63.06 27.26
C LYS A 171 78.37 -63.25 28.67
N ASP A 172 77.61 -62.84 29.69
CA ASP A 172 77.99 -62.99 31.08
C ASP A 172 77.94 -64.48 31.50
N GLU A 173 76.88 -65.21 31.15
CA GLU A 173 76.80 -66.67 31.33
C GLU A 173 77.93 -67.42 30.61
N ALA A 174 78.22 -67.06 29.35
CA ALA A 174 79.34 -67.65 28.61
C ALA A 174 80.70 -67.33 29.25
N ARG A 175 80.82 -66.19 29.94
CA ARG A 175 82.01 -65.82 30.70
C ARG A 175 82.12 -66.63 31.98
N ASP A 176 81.01 -66.83 32.68
CA ASP A 176 80.95 -67.61 33.93
C ASP A 176 81.22 -69.09 33.66
N LEU A 177 80.59 -69.69 32.64
CA LEU A 177 80.86 -71.06 32.21
C LEU A 177 82.33 -71.27 31.78
N ARG A 178 82.95 -70.28 31.12
CA ARG A 178 84.39 -70.33 30.82
C ARG A 178 85.24 -70.32 32.09
N GLN A 179 84.83 -69.57 33.12
CA GLN A 179 85.49 -69.59 34.42
C GLN A 179 85.29 -70.95 35.12
N GLU A 180 84.09 -71.51 35.12
CA GLU A 180 83.80 -72.83 35.68
C GLU A 180 84.60 -73.94 35.00
N LEU A 181 84.67 -73.95 33.66
CA LEU A 181 85.51 -74.90 32.90
C LEU A 181 87.00 -74.74 33.23
N ALA A 182 87.49 -73.51 33.39
CA ALA A 182 88.87 -73.26 33.80
C ALA A 182 89.16 -73.78 35.23
N VAL A 183 88.17 -73.73 36.13
CA VAL A 183 88.25 -74.31 37.48
C VAL A 183 88.18 -75.84 37.45
N GLN A 184 87.27 -76.43 36.66
CA GLN A 184 87.18 -77.89 36.48
C GLN A 184 88.46 -78.48 35.86
N GLN A 185 89.07 -77.80 34.88
CA GLN A 185 90.37 -78.19 34.33
C GLN A 185 91.51 -78.14 35.37
N LYS A 186 91.40 -77.31 36.41
CA LYS A 186 92.32 -77.31 37.56
C LYS A 186 92.00 -78.40 38.60
N GLN A 187 90.75 -78.90 38.64
CA GLN A 187 90.34 -79.93 39.59
C GLN A 187 90.41 -81.37 39.04
N GLU A 188 90.44 -81.59 37.72
CA GLU A 188 90.51 -82.96 37.18
C GLU A 188 91.77 -83.28 36.36
N LYS A 189 92.61 -84.16 36.93
CA LYS A 189 92.97 -85.47 36.32
C LYS A 189 93.63 -86.40 37.37
N PRO A 190 93.47 -87.74 37.33
CA PRO A 190 92.48 -88.54 36.57
C PRO A 190 91.86 -89.75 37.34
N LYS A 191 90.71 -90.27 36.85
CA LYS A 191 90.43 -91.71 36.62
C LYS A 191 89.13 -91.93 35.79
N THR A 192 89.28 -92.58 34.64
CA THR A 192 88.31 -93.13 33.65
C THR A 192 87.76 -94.52 34.05
N PRO A 193 86.88 -95.27 33.30
CA PRO A 193 85.97 -95.00 32.14
C PRO A 193 84.54 -95.67 32.22
N MET A 194 83.75 -95.59 31.11
CA MET A 194 82.72 -96.56 30.59
C MET A 194 81.28 -96.53 31.21
N ARG A 195 80.12 -96.78 30.54
CA ARG A 195 79.71 -97.17 29.16
C ARG A 195 78.14 -97.24 29.04
N THR A 196 77.59 -96.89 27.85
CA THR A 196 76.43 -97.44 27.07
C THR A 196 74.94 -97.51 27.53
N GLY A 197 74.06 -97.17 26.56
CA GLY A 197 72.67 -97.65 26.32
C GLY A 197 71.76 -96.54 25.75
N LEU A 198 71.47 -96.40 24.43
CA LEU A 198 70.48 -97.11 23.56
C LEU A 198 69.12 -97.28 24.26
N GLU A 199 67.95 -96.74 23.84
CA GLU A 199 67.14 -96.79 22.60
C GLU A 199 65.98 -95.74 22.75
N THR A 200 65.57 -94.95 21.75
CA THR A 200 64.46 -95.14 20.76
C THR A 200 63.01 -94.89 21.26
N GLU A 201 62.37 -93.82 20.75
CA GLU A 201 60.95 -93.69 20.28
C GLU A 201 60.78 -92.26 19.68
N ARG A 202 60.58 -92.00 18.37
CA ARG A 202 59.36 -92.09 17.52
C ARG A 202 58.11 -91.53 18.23
N THR A 203 57.45 -90.43 17.84
CA THR A 203 56.77 -90.01 16.58
C THR A 203 56.36 -88.52 16.75
N ASP A 204 55.83 -87.70 15.82
CA ASP A 204 55.70 -87.64 14.37
C ASP A 204 55.40 -86.18 13.98
N THR A 205 55.44 -85.94 12.68
CA THR A 205 55.37 -84.65 11.97
C THR A 205 53.96 -84.36 11.42
N ALA A 206 53.55 -83.08 11.34
CA ALA A 206 52.71 -82.46 10.27
C ALA A 206 52.41 -80.99 10.67
N VAL A 207 52.92 -79.93 10.03
CA VAL A 207 52.57 -79.32 8.73
C VAL A 207 51.06 -79.15 8.48
N GLN A 208 50.57 -77.90 8.53
CA GLN A 208 49.97 -77.25 7.36
C GLN A 208 49.82 -75.74 7.55
N ALA A 209 50.42 -74.99 6.63
CA ALA A 209 49.99 -73.65 6.22
C ALA A 209 49.04 -73.81 5.03
N SER A 210 48.03 -72.95 4.89
CA SER A 210 47.53 -72.43 3.59
C SER A 210 46.44 -71.37 3.77
N LEU A 211 46.53 -70.38 2.90
CA LEU A 211 45.70 -69.20 2.66
C LEU A 211 44.20 -69.47 2.48
N SER A 212 43.39 -68.45 2.80
CA SER A 212 42.34 -67.96 1.87
C SER A 212 41.71 -66.60 2.30
N LEU A 213 42.05 -65.52 1.59
CA LEU A 213 41.07 -64.59 0.98
C LEU A 213 40.67 -65.21 -0.38
N PRO A 214 39.50 -64.93 -1.03
CA PRO A 214 38.86 -63.61 -1.15
C PRO A 214 37.30 -63.57 -1.26
N SER A 215 36.78 -62.34 -1.43
CA SER A 215 35.57 -61.95 -2.19
C SER A 215 34.18 -61.84 -1.50
N THR A 216 33.80 -60.57 -1.27
CA THR A 216 32.49 -59.95 -1.58
C THR A 216 31.76 -60.59 -2.78
N PRO A 217 30.40 -60.64 -2.85
CA PRO A 217 29.60 -59.41 -2.90
C PRO A 217 28.19 -59.43 -2.28
N SER A 218 27.77 -58.23 -1.90
CA SER A 218 26.45 -57.63 -2.16
C SER A 218 25.17 -58.19 -1.53
N VAL A 219 24.38 -57.21 -1.07
CA VAL A 219 22.91 -57.09 -1.07
C VAL A 219 22.20 -57.28 0.27
N SER A 220 21.86 -56.11 0.85
CA SER A 220 20.66 -55.83 1.66
C SER A 220 20.55 -56.57 3.00
N ARG A 221 20.21 -55.95 4.12
CA ARG A 221 19.02 -55.12 4.30
C ARG A 221 19.15 -54.46 5.68
N ALA A 222 18.77 -53.20 5.72
CA ALA A 222 18.77 -52.32 6.87
C ALA A 222 18.14 -52.93 8.15
N CYS A 223 18.74 -52.64 9.30
CA CYS A 223 18.03 -52.51 10.56
C CYS A 223 18.20 -51.06 11.04
N LYS A 224 17.09 -50.31 11.00
CA LYS A 224 17.01 -48.88 11.33
C LYS A 224 16.84 -48.72 12.84
N ILE A 225 17.74 -47.97 13.47
CA ILE A 225 17.51 -47.36 14.78
C ILE A 225 16.86 -46.01 14.50
N ASN A 226 15.64 -45.83 15.01
CA ASN A 226 14.83 -44.62 14.89
C ASN A 226 15.25 -43.61 15.96
N ILE A 227 15.76 -42.44 15.54
CA ILE A 227 15.72 -41.19 16.33
C ILE A 227 15.40 -40.04 15.35
N PRO A 228 14.45 -39.13 15.65
CA PRO A 228 13.87 -38.23 14.67
C PRO A 228 14.64 -36.91 14.55
N THR A 229 14.72 -36.36 13.33
CA THR A 229 15.10 -34.97 13.04
C THR A 229 14.10 -34.40 12.02
N PRO A 230 13.79 -33.10 12.06
CA PRO A 230 12.57 -32.53 11.52
C PRO A 230 12.64 -32.26 10.01
N ALA A 231 11.47 -32.33 9.39
CA ALA A 231 11.26 -32.25 7.96
C ALA A 231 11.54 -30.87 7.37
N THR A 232 12.26 -30.89 6.25
CA THR A 232 12.36 -29.85 5.23
C THR A 232 11.00 -29.66 4.55
N PHE A 233 10.47 -28.44 4.56
CA PHE A 233 9.26 -28.07 3.81
C PHE A 233 9.52 -28.13 2.30
N ARG A 234 8.75 -28.97 1.59
CA ARG A 234 8.51 -28.80 0.15
C ARG A 234 7.18 -28.10 -0.07
N ARG A 235 7.25 -27.13 -0.98
CA ARG A 235 6.19 -26.41 -1.67
C ARG A 235 5.32 -27.39 -2.49
N GLY A 236 4.01 -27.33 -2.33
CA GLY A 236 3.03 -28.06 -3.15
C GLY A 236 1.61 -27.59 -2.83
N PHE A 237 0.98 -26.96 -3.82
CA PHE A 237 -0.41 -26.51 -3.86
C PHE A 237 -1.33 -27.74 -3.95
N GLU A 238 -2.32 -27.87 -3.06
CA GLU A 238 -3.68 -28.34 -3.39
C GLU A 238 -4.63 -28.17 -2.20
N ASP A 239 -5.87 -27.81 -2.53
CA ASP A 239 -6.98 -27.57 -1.63
C ASP A 239 -7.40 -28.84 -0.87
N SER A 240 -7.37 -28.80 0.46
CA SER A 240 -8.23 -29.65 1.27
C SER A 240 -8.32 -29.12 2.71
N TYR A 241 -9.55 -28.97 3.19
CA TYR A 241 -9.91 -28.59 4.54
C TYR A 241 -9.30 -29.56 5.56
N CYS A 242 -8.08 -29.28 6.01
CA CYS A 242 -7.42 -30.00 7.08
C CYS A 242 -7.10 -29.01 8.20
N ALA A 243 -7.93 -29.03 9.24
CA ALA A 243 -7.70 -28.30 10.47
C ALA A 243 -6.47 -28.88 11.19
N THR A 244 -5.27 -28.48 10.78
CA THR A 244 -4.08 -28.62 11.61
C THR A 244 -4.30 -27.77 12.86
N PRO A 245 -4.16 -28.33 14.08
CA PRO A 245 -4.36 -27.55 15.30
C PRO A 245 -3.31 -26.44 15.31
N LEU A 246 -3.76 -25.19 15.20
CA LEU A 246 -2.92 -24.01 15.31
C LEU A 246 -2.02 -24.17 16.56
N THR A 247 -0.75 -23.83 16.44
CA THR A 247 0.15 -23.80 17.60
C THR A 247 -0.46 -22.88 18.68
N PRO A 248 -0.28 -23.18 19.98
CA PRO A 248 -0.84 -22.35 21.05
C PRO A 248 -0.52 -20.85 20.89
N ALA A 249 0.67 -20.51 20.41
CA ALA A 249 1.09 -19.15 20.10
C ALA A 249 0.29 -18.52 18.94
N ALA A 250 0.04 -19.27 17.86
CA ALA A 250 -0.76 -18.80 16.73
C ALA A 250 -2.22 -18.56 17.13
N ARG A 251 -2.79 -19.40 18.01
CA ARG A 251 -4.15 -19.21 18.55
C ARG A 251 -4.25 -17.94 19.40
N ILE A 252 -3.30 -17.73 20.32
CA ILE A 252 -3.30 -16.56 21.21
C ILE A 252 -3.11 -15.28 20.38
N SER A 253 -2.23 -15.29 19.39
CA SER A 253 -2.03 -14.16 18.48
C SER A 253 -3.28 -13.87 17.64
N ALA A 254 -3.92 -14.89 17.06
CA ALA A 254 -5.15 -14.74 16.30
C ALA A 254 -6.32 -14.20 17.16
N LEU A 255 -6.48 -14.70 18.39
CA LEU A 255 -7.48 -14.20 19.33
C LEU A 255 -7.23 -12.76 19.76
N LYS A 256 -5.96 -12.36 19.92
CA LYS A 256 -5.59 -10.96 20.21
C LYS A 256 -5.96 -10.03 19.07
N ILE A 257 -5.63 -10.41 17.82
CA ILE A 257 -5.98 -9.64 16.63
C ILE A 257 -7.50 -9.54 16.47
N MET A 258 -8.22 -10.64 16.66
CA MET A 258 -9.68 -10.67 16.60
C MET A 258 -10.31 -9.80 17.69
N GLY A 259 -9.79 -9.84 18.91
CA GLY A 259 -10.22 -8.98 20.00
C GLY A 259 -9.97 -7.49 19.74
N ASP A 260 -8.83 -7.15 19.13
CA ASP A 260 -8.51 -5.77 18.75
C ASP A 260 -9.40 -5.27 17.60
N LEU A 261 -9.74 -6.13 16.64
CA LEU A 261 -10.69 -5.84 15.57
C LEU A 261 -12.09 -5.60 16.13
N LEU A 262 -12.60 -6.46 17.01
CA LEU A 262 -13.92 -6.28 17.64
C LEU A 262 -14.00 -4.97 18.43
N ARG A 263 -12.93 -4.61 19.17
CA ARG A 263 -12.86 -3.33 19.89
C ARG A 263 -12.88 -2.14 18.94
N LYS A 264 -12.17 -2.22 17.80
CA LYS A 264 -12.17 -1.17 16.78
C LYS A 264 -13.53 -1.04 16.09
N VAL A 265 -14.19 -2.16 15.77
CA VAL A 265 -15.55 -2.18 15.20
C VAL A 265 -16.54 -1.54 16.18
N GLY A 266 -16.51 -1.91 17.47
CA GLY A 266 -17.36 -1.27 18.47
C GLY A 266 -17.12 0.23 18.63
N ALA A 267 -15.87 0.69 18.55
CA ALA A 267 -15.54 2.11 18.57
C ALA A 267 -16.04 2.85 17.31
N LEU A 268 -15.98 2.21 16.14
CA LEU A 268 -16.52 2.74 14.89
C LEU A 268 -18.06 2.80 14.93
N GLU A 269 -18.72 1.77 15.45
CA GLU A 269 -20.18 1.76 15.63
C GLU A 269 -20.65 2.85 16.59
N SER A 270 -19.93 3.07 17.70
CA SER A 270 -20.22 4.18 18.63
C SER A 270 -20.07 5.56 17.96
N LYS A 271 -19.02 5.75 17.15
CA LYS A 271 -18.85 6.99 16.36
C LYS A 271 -19.93 7.15 15.29
N LEU A 272 -20.30 6.07 14.60
CA LEU A 272 -21.34 6.09 13.58
C LEU A 272 -22.71 6.42 14.19
N ALA A 273 -23.02 5.85 15.37
CA ALA A 273 -24.21 6.19 16.14
C ALA A 273 -24.20 7.66 16.59
N SER A 274 -23.05 8.18 17.02
CA SER A 274 -22.89 9.59 17.36
C SER A 274 -23.09 10.51 16.16
N CYS A 275 -22.55 10.17 14.99
CA CYS A 275 -22.79 10.90 13.74
C CYS A 275 -24.26 10.87 13.32
N ARG A 276 -24.94 9.73 13.48
CA ARG A 276 -26.38 9.60 13.21
C ARG A 276 -27.20 10.51 14.12
N ASN A 277 -26.89 10.52 15.42
CA ASN A 277 -27.55 11.42 16.38
C ASN A 277 -27.28 12.90 16.06
N PHE A 278 -26.04 13.24 15.66
CA PHE A 278 -25.69 14.60 15.25
C PHE A 278 -26.44 15.06 13.99
N VAL A 279 -26.67 14.17 13.01
CA VAL A 279 -27.48 14.46 11.81
C VAL A 279 -28.97 14.61 12.15
N TYR A 280 -29.48 13.86 13.13
CA TYR A 280 -30.86 14.00 13.60
C TYR A 280 -31.05 15.26 14.48
N ASP A 281 -30.08 15.62 15.31
CA ASP A 281 -30.12 16.84 16.14
C ASP A 281 -29.89 18.13 15.32
N GLN A 282 -29.30 18.05 14.12
CA GLN A 282 -29.25 19.16 13.16
C GLN A 282 -30.56 19.39 12.39
N THR A 283 -31.58 18.56 12.61
CA THR A 283 -32.94 18.81 12.10
C THR A 283 -33.91 19.25 13.21
N PRO A 284 -33.74 20.41 13.86
CA PRO A 284 -34.86 21.12 14.45
C PRO A 284 -35.45 22.04 13.38
N ASP A 285 -36.76 21.92 13.18
CA ASP A 285 -37.63 22.87 12.49
C ASP A 285 -37.89 22.63 10.98
N ARG A 286 -38.58 21.53 10.68
CA ARG A 286 -39.46 21.48 9.51
C ARG A 286 -40.76 20.73 9.82
N THR A 287 -41.45 21.16 10.88
CA THR A 287 -42.79 20.65 11.20
C THR A 287 -43.76 21.76 11.59
N LYS A 288 -43.88 22.79 10.74
CA LYS A 288 -45.09 23.61 10.64
C LYS A 288 -45.35 23.89 9.16
N TYR A 289 -46.59 23.70 8.73
CA TYR A 289 -47.11 23.81 7.36
C TYR A 289 -46.78 22.63 6.42
N MET A 290 -47.65 21.61 6.40
CA MET A 290 -48.64 21.45 5.33
C MET A 290 -49.65 20.37 5.74
N LYS A 291 -50.92 20.78 5.83
CA LYS A 291 -52.09 19.91 5.91
C LYS A 291 -52.66 19.85 4.49
N GLY A 292 -52.69 18.67 3.87
CA GLY A 292 -53.33 18.46 2.56
C GLY A 292 -52.92 17.15 1.89
N ASP A 293 -53.84 16.19 1.95
CA ASP A 293 -54.10 15.07 1.02
C ASP A 293 -53.17 13.84 0.95
N VAL A 294 -53.63 12.79 1.65
CA VAL A 294 -53.94 11.44 1.15
C VAL A 294 -53.23 10.97 -0.12
N LEU A 295 -52.27 10.05 0.04
CA LEU A 295 -52.39 8.70 -0.51
C LEU A 295 -51.49 7.71 0.27
N GLU A 296 -52.12 6.67 0.80
CA GLU A 296 -51.47 5.48 1.35
C GLU A 296 -50.55 4.83 0.32
N THR A 297 -49.34 4.45 0.73
CA THR A 297 -48.79 3.12 0.45
C THR A 297 -47.78 2.79 1.55
N ARG A 298 -48.17 1.88 2.43
CA ARG A 298 -47.27 1.14 3.32
C ARG A 298 -46.29 0.32 2.48
N MET A 299 -45.01 0.33 2.82
CA MET A 299 -44.19 -0.89 2.85
C MET A 299 -43.05 -0.74 3.87
N SER A 300 -42.92 -1.78 4.69
CA SER A 300 -42.00 -1.94 5.82
C SER A 300 -40.56 -2.29 5.36
N PRO A 301 -39.56 -2.29 6.27
CA PRO A 301 -38.15 -2.33 5.92
C PRO A 301 -37.59 -3.76 5.78
N CYS A 302 -36.80 -3.99 4.74
CA CYS A 302 -35.89 -5.14 4.65
C CYS A 302 -34.46 -4.65 4.41
N GLN A 303 -33.56 -4.99 5.34
CA GLN A 303 -32.12 -5.18 5.08
C GLN A 303 -31.87 -6.68 4.78
N PRO A 304 -30.64 -7.12 4.46
CA PRO A 304 -29.64 -6.58 3.53
C PRO A 304 -29.17 -7.70 2.55
N LEU A 305 -28.55 -7.37 1.40
CA LEU A 305 -27.84 -8.36 0.58
C LEU A 305 -26.63 -7.73 -0.13
N CYS A 306 -25.51 -8.44 -0.02
CA CYS A 306 -24.16 -8.07 -0.44
C CYS A 306 -23.92 -8.16 -1.96
N ASP A 307 -22.83 -7.48 -2.36
CA ASP A 307 -21.87 -7.81 -3.41
C ASP A 307 -22.36 -7.91 -4.87
N THR A 308 -21.97 -6.93 -5.70
CA THR A 308 -20.76 -7.01 -6.57
C THR A 308 -20.75 -5.82 -7.53
N GLY A 309 -19.65 -5.06 -7.53
CA GLY A 309 -19.41 -3.97 -8.47
C GLY A 309 -18.97 -4.49 -9.84
N LEU A 310 -19.67 -4.06 -10.89
CA LEU A 310 -19.20 -4.15 -12.26
C LEU A 310 -18.61 -2.81 -12.69
N VAL A 311 -17.35 -2.92 -13.08
CA VAL A 311 -16.49 -1.97 -13.80
C VAL A 311 -17.29 -1.26 -14.91
N ASN A 312 -17.27 0.08 -14.92
CA ASN A 312 -17.52 0.83 -16.14
C ASN A 312 -16.54 2.00 -16.27
N HIS A 313 -15.77 1.88 -17.35
CA HIS A 313 -14.79 2.75 -17.95
C HIS A 313 -15.42 4.11 -18.32
N LEU A 314 -14.92 5.22 -17.78
CA LEU A 314 -15.33 6.57 -18.22
C LEU A 314 -14.28 7.14 -19.18
N GLU A 315 -14.60 7.13 -20.47
CA GLU A 315 -13.86 7.86 -21.50
C GLU A 315 -14.18 9.36 -21.44
N PHE A 316 -13.13 10.18 -21.47
CA PHE A 316 -13.21 11.64 -21.61
C PHE A 316 -13.70 12.01 -23.01
N ARG A 317 -14.93 12.53 -23.13
CA ARG A 317 -15.41 13.17 -24.36
C ARG A 317 -15.11 14.67 -24.31
N ALA A 318 -14.16 15.11 -25.12
CA ALA A 318 -13.91 16.53 -25.38
C ALA A 318 -15.07 17.13 -26.20
N SER A 319 -15.75 18.13 -25.64
CA SER A 319 -16.79 18.91 -26.30
C SER A 319 -16.15 20.00 -27.17
N ARG A 320 -16.30 19.90 -28.49
CA ARG A 320 -15.99 20.99 -29.43
C ARG A 320 -17.12 22.03 -29.38
N THR A 321 -16.78 23.27 -29.04
CA THR A 321 -17.64 24.45 -29.19
C THR A 321 -17.46 25.01 -30.60
N ASN A 322 -18.51 24.96 -31.43
CA ASN A 322 -18.57 25.68 -32.70
C ASN A 322 -19.32 27.00 -32.50
N ILE A 323 -18.61 28.11 -32.73
CA ILE A 323 -19.14 29.47 -32.80
C ILE A 323 -19.33 29.80 -34.29
N PRO A 324 -20.45 30.38 -34.75
CA PRO A 324 -20.56 30.91 -36.10
C PRO A 324 -20.11 32.38 -36.15
N GLY A 325 -19.14 32.67 -37.02
CA GLY A 325 -18.67 34.02 -37.40
C GLY A 325 -18.75 34.26 -38.92
N PRO A 326 -18.58 35.50 -39.40
CA PRO A 326 -19.51 36.16 -40.32
C PRO A 326 -19.21 36.05 -41.83
N MET A 327 -20.21 36.48 -42.60
CA MET A 327 -20.29 36.53 -44.07
C MET A 327 -19.09 37.22 -44.76
N ASN A 328 -18.56 36.56 -45.80
CA ASN A 328 -17.67 37.13 -46.79
C ASN A 328 -18.41 37.25 -48.14
N HIS A 329 -18.56 38.47 -48.65
CA HIS A 329 -18.81 38.73 -50.07
C HIS A 329 -17.46 38.84 -50.81
N PRO A 330 -17.28 38.24 -52.00
CA PRO A 330 -16.20 38.61 -52.88
C PRO A 330 -16.66 39.66 -53.91
N SER A 331 -15.86 40.71 -54.03
CA SER A 331 -15.92 41.70 -55.09
C SER A 331 -14.84 41.44 -56.15
N GLN A 332 -15.08 41.98 -57.35
CA GLN A 332 -14.22 42.12 -58.53
C GLN A 332 -14.25 41.01 -59.59
N ASN A 333 -14.90 41.28 -60.72
CA ASN A 333 -14.24 41.84 -61.92
C ASN A 333 -15.25 42.01 -63.06
N VAL A 334 -15.24 43.16 -63.76
CA VAL A 334 -15.04 43.27 -65.22
C VAL A 334 -15.09 44.76 -65.60
N VAL A 335 -13.96 45.22 -66.13
CA VAL A 335 -13.79 46.45 -66.90
C VAL A 335 -14.44 46.30 -68.28
N LYS A 336 -15.19 47.30 -68.75
CA LYS A 336 -15.31 47.60 -70.19
C LYS A 336 -15.56 49.09 -70.43
N MET A 337 -14.64 49.68 -71.19
CA MET A 337 -14.71 51.00 -71.82
C MET A 337 -15.65 51.02 -73.05
N LEU A 338 -15.91 52.25 -73.54
CA LEU A 338 -16.58 52.70 -74.77
C LEU A 338 -18.12 52.64 -74.69
N LEU A 339 -18.90 53.68 -75.01
CA LEU A 339 -18.71 54.85 -75.86
C LEU A 339 -19.52 56.04 -75.30
#